data_AF-A0AAN7V4X8-F1
#
_entry.id   AF-A0AAN7V4X8-F1
#
_cell.length_a   1.000
_cell.length_b   1.000
_cell.length_c   1.000
_cell.angle_alpha   90.00
_cell.angle_beta   90.00
_cell.angle_gamma   90.00
#
_symmetry.space_group_name_H-M   'P 1'
#
loop_
_entity.id
_entity.type
_entity.pdbx_description
1 polymer ?
#
loop_
_entity_poly.entity_id
_entity_poly.type
_entity_poly.pdbx_seq_one_letter_code
_entity_poly.pdbx_strand_id
1 'polypeptide(L)'
;MQSVSEISSEIIRITESVLKLLKHKNEIVRHISIIKTNISLIEKALVNKIHEENRRENLHKLEANLAMLKRYHIILRRKLRIVSNNKQGSGIIEAIVWQPLKSAFQNRLLTGAIINVGYKDPLIFLQNCYDIFAQQVALMLKRSALKVNLVLVSNFINRQNLEIDQKTFATKNEVISVATNLKEWYLDNVINKLQTKLEGFEEEGSGWALHEISHLKVNINKYEPIRGSTYINLPRFIALKKAVVNVKNNDEFAFFGR
;
A
#
# COMPACT_ATOMS: atom_id res chain seq x y z
N MET A 1 -0.32 -28.53 2.60
CA MET A 1 -1.30 -27.54 3.09
C MET A 1 -1.06 -26.23 2.35
N GLN A 2 -2.13 -25.60 1.83
CA GLN A 2 -2.07 -24.26 1.24
C GLN A 2 -1.76 -23.23 2.34
N SER A 3 -1.04 -22.18 1.98
CA SER A 3 -0.76 -21.05 2.89
C SER A 3 -1.99 -20.15 3.06
N VAL A 4 -2.04 -19.40 4.16
CA VAL A 4 -3.08 -18.37 4.38
C VAL A 4 -3.03 -17.31 3.28
N SER A 5 -1.83 -16.96 2.82
CA SER A 5 -1.65 -16.01 1.71
C SER A 5 -2.26 -16.51 0.39
N GLU A 6 -2.19 -17.80 0.09
CA GLU A 6 -2.80 -18.41 -1.12
C GLU A 6 -4.33 -18.52 -0.99
N ILE A 7 -4.81 -19.02 0.16
CA ILE A 7 -6.25 -19.14 0.42
C ILE A 7 -6.93 -17.77 0.35
N SER A 8 -6.31 -16.75 0.93
CA SER A 8 -6.85 -15.38 0.88
C SER A 8 -6.88 -14.79 -0.54
N SER A 9 -5.92 -15.13 -1.40
CA SER A 9 -5.96 -14.75 -2.81
C SER A 9 -7.13 -15.41 -3.55
N GLU A 10 -7.42 -16.67 -3.27
CA GLU A 10 -8.58 -17.36 -3.84
C GLU A 10 -9.90 -16.73 -3.36
N ILE A 11 -10.00 -16.41 -2.06
CA ILE A 11 -11.15 -15.70 -1.49
C ILE A 11 -11.40 -14.36 -2.20
N ILE A 12 -10.34 -13.60 -2.50
CA ILE A 12 -10.45 -12.31 -3.20
C ILE A 12 -11.01 -12.51 -4.59
N ARG A 13 -10.46 -13.45 -5.37
CA ARG A 13 -10.93 -13.76 -6.72
C ARG A 13 -12.41 -14.14 -6.72
N ILE A 14 -12.82 -15.03 -5.82
CA ILE A 14 -14.23 -15.44 -5.68
C ILE A 14 -15.10 -14.24 -5.27
N THR A 15 -14.66 -13.46 -4.29
CA THR A 15 -15.40 -12.29 -3.81
C THR A 15 -15.62 -11.27 -4.93
N GLU A 16 -14.60 -11.02 -5.76
CA GLU A 16 -14.69 -10.13 -6.91
C GLU A 16 -15.75 -10.58 -7.92
N SER A 17 -15.77 -11.86 -8.27
CA SER A 17 -16.79 -12.42 -9.15
C SER A 17 -18.19 -12.27 -8.55
N VAL A 18 -18.34 -12.56 -7.26
CA VAL A 18 -19.63 -12.49 -6.55
C VAL A 18 -20.13 -11.06 -6.42
N LEU A 19 -19.25 -10.06 -6.21
CA LEU A 19 -19.63 -8.65 -6.08
C LEU A 19 -20.49 -8.15 -7.24
N LYS A 20 -20.18 -8.62 -8.47
CA LYS A 20 -20.89 -8.29 -9.70
C LYS A 20 -22.32 -8.87 -9.73
N LEU A 21 -22.54 -9.98 -9.02
CA LEU A 21 -23.80 -10.75 -9.05
C LEU A 21 -24.77 -10.39 -7.92
N LEU A 22 -24.28 -9.93 -6.76
CA LEU A 22 -25.13 -9.64 -5.60
C LEU A 22 -26.16 -8.55 -5.92
N LYS A 23 -27.45 -8.80 -5.70
CA LYS A 23 -28.50 -7.79 -5.96
C LYS A 23 -29.40 -7.57 -4.75
N HIS A 24 -29.59 -8.60 -3.94
CA HIS A 24 -30.55 -8.55 -2.85
C HIS A 24 -29.90 -8.18 -1.53
N LYS A 25 -30.64 -7.42 -0.70
CA LYS A 25 -30.18 -6.92 0.61
C LYS A 25 -29.59 -8.03 1.49
N ASN A 26 -30.28 -9.16 1.59
CA ASN A 26 -29.88 -10.28 2.46
C ASN A 26 -28.55 -10.91 2.00
N GLU A 27 -28.36 -11.05 0.69
CA GLU A 27 -27.12 -11.57 0.12
C GLU A 27 -25.93 -10.64 0.41
N ILE A 28 -26.15 -9.33 0.25
CA ILE A 28 -25.15 -8.31 0.52
C ILE A 28 -24.75 -8.32 2.00
N VAL A 29 -25.73 -8.36 2.92
CA VAL A 29 -25.48 -8.43 4.37
C VAL A 29 -24.66 -9.68 4.73
N ARG A 30 -25.01 -10.84 4.15
CA ARG A 30 -24.28 -12.08 4.37
C ARG A 30 -22.82 -11.97 3.92
N HIS A 31 -22.57 -11.42 2.73
CA HIS A 31 -21.21 -11.25 2.21
C HIS A 31 -20.39 -10.22 3.00
N ILE A 32 -21.02 -9.16 3.49
CA ILE A 32 -20.36 -8.22 4.42
C ILE A 32 -19.84 -8.97 5.65
N SER A 33 -20.64 -9.88 6.23
CA SER A 33 -20.22 -10.69 7.37
C SER A 33 -19.04 -11.60 7.04
N ILE A 34 -19.08 -12.29 5.89
CA ILE A 34 -18.00 -13.17 5.43
C ILE A 34 -16.69 -12.38 5.26
N ILE A 35 -16.75 -11.23 4.59
CA ILE A 35 -15.57 -10.39 4.37
C ILE A 35 -15.00 -9.89 5.69
N LYS A 36 -15.83 -9.48 6.66
CA LYS A 36 -15.37 -9.07 7.99
C LYS A 36 -14.61 -10.19 8.70
N THR A 37 -15.10 -11.42 8.64
CA THR A 37 -14.40 -12.58 9.21
C THR A 37 -13.04 -12.76 8.54
N ASN A 38 -12.97 -12.72 7.21
CA ASN A 38 -11.71 -12.85 6.48
C ASN A 38 -10.72 -11.73 6.77
N ILE A 39 -11.18 -10.47 6.88
CA ILE A 39 -10.35 -9.35 7.33
C ILE A 39 -9.74 -9.65 8.71
N SER A 40 -10.56 -10.10 9.67
CA SER A 40 -10.07 -10.42 11.02
C SER A 40 -9.04 -11.53 11.02
N LEU A 41 -9.23 -12.58 10.21
CA LEU A 41 -8.29 -13.69 10.10
C LEU A 41 -6.93 -13.23 9.53
N ILE A 42 -6.93 -12.44 8.45
CA ILE A 42 -5.68 -11.92 7.88
C ILE A 42 -5.00 -10.95 8.84
N GLU A 43 -5.77 -10.09 9.53
CA GLU A 43 -5.21 -9.21 10.55
C GLU A 43 -4.56 -9.99 11.70
N LYS A 44 -5.14 -11.12 12.13
CA LYS A 44 -4.52 -12.01 13.13
C LYS A 44 -3.26 -12.66 12.58
N ALA A 45 -3.28 -13.15 11.34
CA ALA A 45 -2.10 -13.71 10.68
C ALA A 45 -0.92 -12.71 10.62
N LEU A 46 -1.22 -11.44 10.32
CA LEU A 46 -0.22 -10.37 10.30
C LEU A 46 0.34 -10.05 11.69
N VAL A 47 -0.54 -9.96 12.70
CA VAL A 47 -0.14 -9.69 14.09
C VAL A 47 0.70 -10.83 14.66
N ASN A 48 0.32 -12.07 14.38
CA ASN A 48 1.03 -13.27 14.83
C ASN A 48 2.26 -13.59 13.98
N LYS A 49 2.57 -12.77 12.96
CA LYS A 49 3.76 -12.89 12.12
C LYS A 49 3.97 -14.30 11.56
N ILE A 50 2.91 -14.97 11.13
CA ILE A 50 2.95 -16.38 10.67
C ILE A 50 3.96 -16.66 9.54
N HIS A 51 4.38 -15.62 8.83
CA HIS A 51 5.38 -15.67 7.77
C HIS A 51 6.82 -15.85 8.29
N GLU A 52 7.10 -15.50 9.54
CA GLU A 52 8.38 -15.79 10.20
C GLU A 52 8.49 -17.30 10.51
N GLU A 53 7.36 -17.97 10.75
CA GLU A 53 7.29 -19.39 11.12
C GLU A 53 7.08 -20.33 9.91
N ASN A 54 6.37 -19.87 8.88
CA ASN A 54 6.03 -20.67 7.71
C ASN A 54 6.55 -20.03 6.41
N ARG A 55 7.56 -20.65 5.80
CA ARG A 55 8.19 -20.19 4.54
C ARG A 55 7.24 -20.13 3.34
N ARG A 56 6.08 -20.79 3.39
CA ARG A 56 5.07 -20.73 2.31
C ARG A 56 4.23 -19.46 2.36
N GLU A 57 4.20 -18.77 3.51
CA GLU A 57 3.45 -17.53 3.64
C GLU A 57 4.16 -16.37 2.94
N ASN A 58 3.36 -15.45 2.42
CA ASN A 58 3.86 -14.25 1.77
C ASN A 58 3.26 -13.00 2.43
N LEU A 59 4.07 -12.27 3.19
CA LEU A 59 3.67 -11.07 3.92
C LEU A 59 3.08 -10.00 2.99
N HIS A 60 3.71 -9.75 1.85
CA HIS A 60 3.24 -8.74 0.90
C HIS A 60 1.88 -9.11 0.32
N LYS A 61 1.65 -10.39 -0.01
CA LYS A 61 0.34 -10.89 -0.43
C LYS A 61 -0.69 -10.75 0.69
N LEU A 62 -0.36 -11.07 1.94
CA LEU A 62 -1.29 -10.88 3.06
C LEU A 62 -1.71 -9.42 3.23
N GLU A 63 -0.77 -8.47 3.16
CA GLU A 63 -1.09 -7.04 3.22
C GLU A 63 -1.92 -6.56 2.02
N ALA A 64 -1.60 -7.03 0.81
CA ALA A 64 -2.37 -6.71 -0.41
C ALA A 64 -3.79 -7.27 -0.31
N ASN A 65 -3.91 -8.52 0.15
CA ASN A 65 -5.18 -9.21 0.29
C ASN A 65 -6.06 -8.53 1.36
N LEU A 66 -5.47 -8.08 2.46
CA LEU A 66 -6.16 -7.28 3.47
C LEU A 66 -6.72 -5.98 2.87
N ALA A 67 -5.93 -5.26 2.07
CA ALA A 67 -6.38 -4.02 1.43
C ALA A 67 -7.57 -4.26 0.49
N MET A 68 -7.51 -5.31 -0.33
CA MET A 68 -8.60 -5.69 -1.24
C MET A 68 -9.88 -6.08 -0.50
N LEU A 69 -9.78 -6.86 0.59
CA LEU A 69 -10.96 -7.21 1.39
C LEU A 69 -11.58 -5.97 2.06
N LYS A 70 -10.77 -5.04 2.58
CA LYS A 70 -11.27 -3.76 3.11
C LYS A 70 -11.94 -2.93 2.03
N ARG A 71 -11.41 -2.91 0.81
CA ARG A 71 -12.06 -2.30 -0.36
C ARG A 71 -13.42 -2.93 -0.64
N TYR A 72 -13.49 -4.25 -0.77
CA TYR A 72 -14.75 -4.95 -1.03
C TYR A 72 -15.78 -4.75 0.08
N HIS A 73 -15.35 -4.70 1.34
CA HIS A 73 -16.23 -4.36 2.45
C HIS A 73 -16.85 -2.96 2.28
N ILE A 74 -16.08 -1.95 1.86
CA ILE A 74 -16.60 -0.60 1.59
C ILE A 74 -17.59 -0.62 0.42
N ILE A 75 -17.25 -1.31 -0.69
CA ILE A 75 -18.11 -1.43 -1.87
C ILE A 75 -19.46 -2.05 -1.49
N LEU A 76 -19.44 -3.15 -0.74
CA LEU A 76 -20.68 -3.80 -0.28
C LEU A 76 -21.49 -2.92 0.65
N ARG A 77 -20.85 -2.18 1.56
CA ARG A 77 -21.58 -1.25 2.44
C ARG A 77 -22.27 -0.13 1.66
N ARG A 78 -21.65 0.37 0.60
CA ARG A 78 -22.29 1.33 -0.33
C ARG A 78 -23.47 0.70 -1.05
N LYS A 79 -23.26 -0.50 -1.61
CA LYS A 79 -24.32 -1.24 -2.30
C LYS A 79 -25.51 -1.52 -1.37
N LEU A 80 -25.24 -1.91 -0.12
CA LEU A 80 -26.27 -2.11 0.90
C LEU A 80 -27.06 -0.82 1.18
N ARG A 81 -26.39 0.32 1.29
CA ARG A 81 -27.03 1.63 1.50
C ARG A 81 -27.97 1.96 0.35
N ILE A 82 -27.53 1.74 -0.90
CA ILE A 82 -28.33 1.97 -2.11
C ILE A 82 -29.56 1.05 -2.12
N VAL A 83 -29.39 -0.25 -1.88
CA VAL A 83 -30.51 -1.22 -1.90
C VAL A 83 -31.47 -1.03 -0.72
N SER A 84 -31.00 -0.51 0.42
CA SER A 84 -31.84 -0.31 1.61
C SER A 84 -32.64 1.00 1.55
N ASN A 85 -32.10 2.05 0.91
CA ASN A 85 -32.74 3.35 0.83
C ASN A 85 -33.41 3.54 -0.53
N ASN A 86 -34.60 2.96 -0.70
CA ASN A 86 -35.38 3.09 -1.93
C ASN A 86 -35.88 4.52 -2.24
N LYS A 87 -35.74 5.49 -1.33
CA LYS A 87 -36.10 6.91 -1.56
C LYS A 87 -35.22 7.86 -0.71
N GLN A 88 -34.73 8.91 -1.37
CA GLN A 88 -34.13 10.17 -0.88
C GLN A 88 -32.70 10.22 -0.30
N GLY A 89 -31.94 11.18 -0.86
CA GLY A 89 -30.82 11.87 -0.21
C GLY A 89 -29.49 11.81 -0.96
N SER A 90 -29.13 12.91 -1.63
CA SER A 90 -27.80 13.19 -2.21
C SER A 90 -26.73 13.42 -1.13
N GLY A 91 -26.67 12.57 -0.11
CA GLY A 91 -25.58 12.61 0.85
C GLY A 91 -24.27 12.42 0.11
N ILE A 92 -23.29 13.30 0.32
CA ILE A 92 -21.98 13.22 -0.34
C ILE A 92 -21.43 11.80 -0.13
N ILE A 93 -21.38 11.03 -1.21
CA ILE A 93 -20.72 9.73 -1.19
C ILE A 93 -19.25 10.05 -1.39
N GLU A 94 -18.45 9.98 -0.31
CA GLU A 94 -17.01 10.22 -0.39
C GLU A 94 -16.39 9.41 -1.54
N ALA A 95 -15.63 10.01 -2.45
CA ALA A 95 -15.05 9.27 -3.56
C ALA A 95 -13.84 8.40 -3.15
N ILE A 96 -13.28 8.67 -1.96
CA ILE A 96 -12.13 7.98 -1.37
C ILE A 96 -12.33 7.73 0.12
N VAL A 97 -11.73 6.67 0.65
CA VAL A 97 -11.84 6.30 2.08
C VAL A 97 -10.49 5.80 2.60
N TRP A 98 -9.99 6.38 3.70
CA TRP A 98 -8.79 5.86 4.39
C TRP A 98 -9.10 4.54 5.10
N GLN A 99 -8.23 3.54 4.94
CA GLN A 99 -8.28 2.28 5.65
C GLN A 99 -6.90 1.94 6.26
N PRO A 100 -6.75 1.90 7.59
CA PRO A 100 -5.51 1.43 8.19
C PRO A 100 -5.30 -0.05 7.88
N LEU A 101 -4.06 -0.46 7.62
CA LEU A 101 -3.67 -1.84 7.38
C LEU A 101 -2.72 -2.26 8.50
N LYS A 102 -2.95 -3.45 9.07
CA LYS A 102 -1.97 -4.05 9.96
C LYS A 102 -0.73 -4.40 9.16
N SER A 103 0.43 -4.27 9.79
CA SER A 103 1.71 -4.56 9.18
C SER A 103 2.61 -5.25 10.19
N ALA A 104 3.39 -6.21 9.70
CA ALA A 104 4.28 -7.01 10.55
C ALA A 104 5.71 -6.45 10.64
N PHE A 105 6.01 -5.38 9.88
CA PHE A 105 7.34 -4.77 9.81
C PHE A 105 7.66 -3.98 11.08
N GLN A 106 8.79 -4.31 11.74
CA GLN A 106 9.19 -3.70 13.03
C GLN A 106 9.37 -2.17 12.97
N ASN A 107 9.93 -1.63 11.87
CA ASN A 107 10.15 -0.19 11.70
C ASN A 107 8.98 0.55 11.03
N ARG A 108 7.85 -0.14 10.79
CA ARG A 108 6.68 0.44 10.16
C ARG A 108 5.88 1.22 11.19
N LEU A 109 5.78 2.54 10.99
CA LEU A 109 4.97 3.41 11.84
C LEU A 109 3.51 3.37 11.42
N LEU A 110 3.26 3.33 10.10
CA LEU A 110 1.92 3.32 9.55
C LEU A 110 1.89 2.63 8.19
N THR A 111 0.91 1.75 8.01
CA THR A 111 0.48 1.27 6.70
C THR A 111 -0.99 1.54 6.58
N GLY A 112 -1.43 2.08 5.45
CA GLY A 112 -2.84 2.15 5.14
C GLY A 112 -3.09 2.28 3.65
N ALA A 113 -4.35 2.22 3.26
CA ALA A 113 -4.77 2.35 1.88
C ALA A 113 -5.85 3.41 1.77
N ILE A 114 -5.67 4.35 0.83
CA ILE A 114 -6.71 5.26 0.40
C ILE A 114 -7.50 4.53 -0.68
N ILE A 115 -8.67 4.01 -0.31
CA ILE A 115 -9.51 3.18 -1.17
C ILE A 115 -10.28 4.07 -2.13
N ASN A 116 -10.17 3.77 -3.44
CA ASN A 116 -10.94 4.44 -4.46
C ASN A 116 -12.29 3.75 -4.67
N VAL A 117 -13.34 4.57 -4.71
CA VAL A 117 -14.74 4.15 -4.82
C VAL A 117 -15.56 5.14 -5.67
N GLY A 118 -14.92 6.10 -6.33
CA GLY A 118 -15.61 7.12 -7.13
C GLY A 118 -14.81 7.70 -8.30
N TYR A 119 -13.48 7.66 -8.28
CA TYR A 119 -12.66 8.23 -9.36
C TYR A 119 -12.34 7.21 -10.44
N LYS A 120 -12.36 7.66 -11.70
CA LYS A 120 -11.91 6.89 -12.86
C LYS A 120 -10.55 7.37 -13.37
N ASP A 121 -10.34 8.67 -13.30
CA ASP A 121 -9.12 9.34 -13.72
C ASP A 121 -8.02 9.20 -12.64
N PRO A 122 -6.83 8.67 -12.99
CA PRO A 122 -5.72 8.51 -12.04
C PRO A 122 -5.20 9.80 -11.46
N LEU A 123 -5.09 10.85 -12.26
CA LEU A 123 -4.52 12.12 -11.83
C LEU A 123 -5.45 12.78 -10.81
N ILE A 124 -6.75 12.83 -11.11
CA ILE A 124 -7.77 13.35 -10.18
C ILE A 124 -7.76 12.51 -8.90
N PHE A 125 -7.70 11.19 -8.98
CA PHE A 125 -7.62 10.33 -7.80
C PHE A 125 -6.38 10.64 -6.94
N LEU A 126 -5.20 10.73 -7.55
CA LEU A 126 -3.94 11.00 -6.85
C LEU A 126 -3.93 12.39 -6.21
N GLN A 127 -4.46 13.40 -6.89
CA GLN A 127 -4.61 14.76 -6.34
C GLN A 127 -5.52 14.75 -5.11
N ASN A 128 -6.68 14.08 -5.19
CA ASN A 128 -7.62 13.99 -4.07
C ASN A 128 -7.09 13.15 -2.89
N CYS A 129 -6.12 12.26 -3.13
CA CYS A 129 -5.46 11.52 -2.05
C CYS A 129 -4.54 12.40 -1.18
N TYR A 130 -4.13 13.58 -1.66
CA TYR A 130 -3.15 14.43 -0.98
C TYR A 130 -3.57 14.79 0.44
N ASP A 131 -4.81 15.24 0.66
CA ASP A 131 -5.24 15.70 1.98
C ASP A 131 -5.21 14.58 3.02
N ILE A 132 -5.69 13.39 2.65
CA ILE A 132 -5.64 12.20 3.52
C ILE A 132 -4.19 11.82 3.80
N PHE A 133 -3.35 11.78 2.77
CA PHE A 133 -1.93 11.47 2.90
C PHE A 133 -1.23 12.47 3.84
N ALA A 134 -1.44 13.77 3.63
CA ALA A 134 -0.83 14.85 4.39
C ALA A 134 -1.21 14.77 5.87
N GLN A 135 -2.47 14.46 6.18
CA GLN A 135 -2.92 14.22 7.54
C GLN A 135 -2.16 13.06 8.20
N GLN A 136 -2.01 11.92 7.51
CA GLN A 136 -1.28 10.77 8.06
C GLN A 136 0.21 11.07 8.27
N VAL A 137 0.85 11.77 7.32
CA VAL A 137 2.26 12.18 7.42
C VAL A 137 2.46 13.15 8.57
N ALA A 138 1.62 14.18 8.70
CA ALA A 138 1.71 15.15 9.78
C ALA A 138 1.58 14.50 11.18
N LEU A 139 0.71 13.50 11.32
CA LEU A 139 0.59 12.73 12.56
C LEU A 139 1.86 11.96 12.91
N MET A 140 2.53 11.38 11.91
CA MET A 140 3.74 10.57 12.12
C MET A 140 5.00 11.42 12.28
N LEU A 141 5.10 12.58 11.61
CA LEU A 141 6.23 13.51 11.72
C LEU A 141 6.46 14.04 13.13
N LYS A 142 5.42 14.06 13.98
CA LYS A 142 5.53 14.41 15.41
C LYS A 142 6.47 13.48 16.19
N ARG A 143 6.76 12.29 15.67
CA ARG A 143 7.55 11.24 16.36
C ARG A 143 8.97 11.14 15.83
N SER A 144 9.16 11.30 14.52
CA SER A 144 10.46 11.19 13.86
C SER A 144 10.38 11.65 12.41
N ALA A 145 11.53 11.85 11.78
CA ALA A 145 11.62 11.83 10.32
C ALA A 145 11.11 10.48 9.77
N LEU A 146 10.63 10.51 8.53
CA LEU A 146 9.90 9.41 7.91
C LEU A 146 10.58 8.95 6.63
N LYS A 147 10.49 7.65 6.35
CA LYS A 147 10.82 7.06 5.05
C LYS A 147 9.54 6.52 4.43
N VAL A 148 9.09 7.17 3.36
CA VAL A 148 7.74 7.00 2.81
C VAL A 148 7.83 6.45 1.40
N ASN A 149 6.96 5.48 1.10
CA ASN A 149 6.72 5.05 -0.27
C ASN A 149 5.22 4.76 -0.47
N LEU A 150 4.73 5.02 -1.67
CA LEU A 150 3.35 4.79 -2.04
C LEU A 150 3.27 3.73 -3.14
N VAL A 151 2.18 2.98 -3.18
CA VAL A 151 1.93 1.95 -4.19
C VAL A 151 0.51 2.11 -4.71
N LEU A 152 0.40 2.50 -5.97
CA LEU A 152 -0.88 2.53 -6.68
C LEU A 152 -1.23 1.12 -7.15
N VAL A 153 -2.44 0.68 -6.83
CA VAL A 153 -2.98 -0.61 -7.25
C VAL A 153 -4.16 -0.36 -8.17
N SER A 154 -4.07 -0.89 -9.39
CA SER A 154 -5.07 -0.67 -10.45
C SER A 154 -5.26 -1.94 -11.26
N ASN A 155 -6.49 -2.17 -11.72
CA ASN A 155 -6.82 -3.23 -12.67
C ASN A 155 -6.68 -2.68 -14.09
N PHE A 156 -6.04 -3.44 -14.95
CA PHE A 156 -5.91 -3.19 -16.38
C PHE A 156 -6.69 -4.24 -17.14
N ILE A 157 -7.27 -3.84 -18.27
CA ILE A 157 -7.94 -4.75 -19.19
C ILE A 157 -7.15 -4.85 -20.48
N ASN A 158 -6.90 -6.08 -20.94
CA ASN A 158 -6.34 -6.31 -22.25
C ASN A 158 -7.45 -6.23 -23.30
N ARG A 159 -7.29 -5.31 -24.26
CA ARG A 159 -8.29 -5.00 -25.29
C ARG A 159 -8.53 -6.15 -26.28
N GLN A 160 -7.61 -7.12 -26.38
CA GLN A 160 -7.69 -8.22 -27.33
C GLN A 160 -8.46 -9.43 -26.77
N ASN A 161 -8.15 -9.84 -25.54
CA ASN A 161 -8.73 -11.04 -24.92
C ASN A 161 -9.68 -10.74 -23.76
N LEU A 162 -9.88 -9.45 -23.42
CA LEU A 162 -10.71 -8.96 -22.31
C LEU A 162 -10.27 -9.46 -20.93
N GLU A 163 -9.03 -9.96 -20.83
CA GLU A 163 -8.43 -10.35 -19.56
C GLU A 163 -8.24 -9.13 -18.68
N ILE A 164 -8.60 -9.26 -17.40
CA ILE A 164 -8.36 -8.22 -16.40
C ILE A 164 -7.24 -8.71 -15.48
N ASP A 165 -6.20 -7.90 -15.34
CA ASP A 165 -5.09 -8.18 -14.45
C ASP A 165 -4.79 -6.99 -13.55
N GLN A 166 -4.40 -7.28 -12.32
CA GLN A 166 -4.07 -6.26 -11.33
C GLN A 166 -2.59 -5.90 -11.44
N LYS A 167 -2.32 -4.61 -11.66
CA LYS A 167 -0.98 -4.05 -11.74
C LYS A 167 -0.71 -3.13 -10.56
N THR A 168 0.56 -3.09 -10.13
CA THR A 168 1.01 -2.28 -9.00
C THR A 168 2.15 -1.36 -9.42
N PHE A 169 2.04 -0.07 -9.13
CA PHE A 169 3.04 0.93 -9.45
C PHE A 169 3.53 1.57 -8.15
N ALA A 170 4.78 1.29 -7.78
CA ALA A 170 5.39 1.76 -6.53
C ALA A 170 6.28 2.99 -6.75
N THR A 171 6.23 3.96 -5.85
CA THR A 171 7.23 5.05 -5.79
C THR A 171 8.52 4.53 -5.12
N LYS A 172 9.60 5.30 -5.26
CA LYS A 172 10.83 5.07 -4.47
C LYS A 172 10.54 5.39 -2.99
N ASN A 173 11.42 4.88 -2.13
CA ASN A 173 11.41 5.28 -0.73
C ASN A 173 12.10 6.63 -0.58
N GLU A 174 11.34 7.64 -0.17
CA GLU A 174 11.80 9.01 -0.06
C GLU A 174 11.69 9.49 1.39
N VAL A 175 12.60 10.36 1.80
CA VAL A 175 12.64 10.88 3.19
C VAL A 175 11.75 12.12 3.30
N ILE A 176 10.95 12.17 4.35
CA ILE A 176 10.16 13.35 4.73
C ILE A 176 10.56 13.77 6.14
N SER A 177 10.89 15.05 6.29
CA SER A 177 11.21 15.68 7.58
C SER A 177 10.29 16.87 7.84
N VAL A 178 10.40 17.50 9.00
CA VAL A 178 9.64 18.71 9.35
C VAL A 178 9.95 19.88 8.39
N ALA A 179 11.15 19.90 7.79
CA ALA A 179 11.55 20.93 6.83
C ALA A 179 11.06 20.68 5.40
N THR A 180 10.47 19.51 5.11
CA THR A 180 10.04 19.15 3.76
C THR A 180 8.74 19.85 3.40
N ASN A 181 8.70 20.58 2.27
CA ASN A 181 7.45 21.05 1.69
C ASN A 181 6.66 19.84 1.16
N LEU A 182 5.64 19.42 1.91
CA LEU A 182 4.93 18.19 1.64
C LEU A 182 4.14 18.23 0.32
N LYS A 183 3.67 19.40 -0.10
CA LYS A 183 2.89 19.56 -1.34
C LYS A 183 3.76 19.37 -2.57
N GLU A 184 4.90 20.08 -2.62
CA GLU A 184 5.90 19.94 -3.68
C GLU A 184 6.45 18.52 -3.71
N TRP A 185 6.81 17.97 -2.55
CA TRP A 185 7.28 16.60 -2.44
C TRP A 185 6.28 15.60 -3.00
N TYR A 186 4.97 15.76 -2.71
CA TYR A 186 3.94 14.84 -3.20
C TYR A 186 3.75 14.96 -4.71
N LEU A 187 3.79 16.17 -5.25
CA LEU A 187 3.72 16.40 -6.69
C LEU A 187 4.87 15.66 -7.41
N ASP A 188 6.11 15.88 -6.96
CA ASP A 188 7.30 15.37 -7.65
C ASP A 188 7.53 13.88 -7.46
N ASN A 189 7.28 13.36 -6.26
CA ASN A 189 7.63 11.98 -5.90
C ASN A 189 6.46 11.00 -6.03
N VAL A 190 5.21 11.50 -6.03
CA VAL A 190 4.01 10.67 -6.13
C VAL A 190 3.31 10.90 -7.45
N ILE A 191 2.77 12.11 -7.68
CA ILE A 191 1.93 12.38 -8.87
C ILE A 191 2.75 12.17 -10.14
N ASN A 192 3.84 12.91 -10.31
CA ASN A 192 4.66 12.86 -11.53
C ASN A 192 5.22 11.45 -11.76
N LYS A 193 5.76 10.79 -10.71
CA LYS A 193 6.34 9.44 -10.86
C LYS A 193 5.32 8.36 -11.19
N LEU A 194 4.14 8.39 -10.56
CA LEU A 194 3.10 7.40 -10.84
C LEU A 194 2.46 7.64 -12.19
N GLN A 195 2.26 8.91 -12.58
CA GLN A 195 1.74 9.26 -13.89
C GLN A 195 2.67 8.77 -15.02
N THR A 196 3.97 9.07 -14.95
CA THR A 196 4.94 8.56 -15.95
C THR A 196 4.94 7.03 -16.02
N LYS A 197 4.75 6.33 -14.89
CA LYS A 197 4.69 4.86 -14.87
C LYS A 197 3.41 4.30 -15.48
N LEU A 198 2.28 4.99 -15.31
CA LEU A 198 1.01 4.60 -15.92
C LEU A 198 1.07 4.83 -17.43
N GLU A 199 1.52 6.00 -17.86
CA GLU A 199 1.66 6.36 -19.27
C GLU A 199 2.61 5.38 -19.99
N GLY A 200 3.80 5.14 -19.43
CA GLY A 200 4.74 4.18 -20.01
C GLY A 200 4.17 2.76 -20.13
N PHE A 201 3.36 2.32 -19.15
CA PHE A 201 2.73 1.00 -19.20
C PHE A 201 1.65 0.90 -20.30
N GLU A 202 0.91 1.97 -20.57
CA GLU A 202 -0.07 2.01 -21.66
C GLU A 202 0.61 2.12 -23.04
N GLU A 203 1.74 2.82 -23.13
CA GLU A 203 2.51 3.02 -24.36
C GLU A 203 3.30 1.79 -24.81
N GLU A 204 3.63 0.86 -23.92
CA GLU A 204 4.39 -0.37 -24.20
C GLU A 204 3.68 -1.36 -25.16
N GLY A 205 2.57 -0.96 -25.81
CA GLY A 205 2.02 -1.64 -26.99
C GLY A 205 1.39 -3.01 -26.73
N SER A 206 1.21 -3.36 -25.46
CA SER A 206 0.78 -4.70 -25.02
C SER A 206 -0.73 -4.92 -25.02
N GLY A 207 -1.51 -3.95 -25.54
CA GLY A 207 -2.97 -4.00 -25.60
C GLY A 207 -3.68 -3.76 -24.27
N TRP A 208 -2.94 -3.46 -23.21
CA TRP A 208 -3.51 -3.17 -21.89
C TRP A 208 -3.95 -1.71 -21.79
N ALA A 209 -5.08 -1.49 -21.12
CA ALA A 209 -5.58 -0.17 -20.81
C ALA A 209 -6.07 -0.14 -19.36
N LEU A 210 -5.96 1.02 -18.71
CA LEU A 210 -6.48 1.18 -17.36
C LEU A 210 -7.99 0.88 -17.33
N HIS A 211 -8.40 -0.06 -16.47
CA HIS A 211 -9.80 -0.44 -16.29
C HIS A 211 -10.40 0.18 -15.02
N GLU A 212 -9.69 0.08 -13.89
CA GLU A 212 -10.17 0.56 -12.59
C GLU A 212 -8.99 0.87 -11.67
N ILE A 213 -9.05 1.99 -10.96
CA ILE A 213 -8.12 2.29 -9.87
C ILE A 213 -8.69 1.69 -8.58
N SER A 214 -7.95 0.80 -7.93
CA SER A 214 -8.42 0.15 -6.70
C SER A 214 -8.14 1.00 -5.46
N HIS A 215 -6.88 1.33 -5.22
CA HIS A 215 -6.46 2.10 -4.04
C HIS A 215 -5.01 2.59 -4.17
N LEU A 216 -4.65 3.56 -3.32
CA LEU A 216 -3.28 4.01 -3.10
C LEU A 216 -2.81 3.54 -1.72
N LYS A 217 -1.89 2.58 -1.66
CA LYS A 217 -1.28 2.13 -0.41
C LYS A 217 -0.19 3.11 0.00
N VAL A 218 -0.21 3.54 1.26
CA VAL A 218 0.76 4.43 1.88
C VAL A 218 1.55 3.65 2.91
N ASN A 219 2.87 3.63 2.76
CA ASN A 219 3.79 2.99 3.70
C ASN A 219 4.67 4.08 4.34
N ILE A 220 4.63 4.17 5.66
CA ILE A 220 5.42 5.14 6.43
C ILE A 220 6.29 4.38 7.43
N ASN A 221 7.60 4.43 7.24
CA ASN A 221 8.57 3.85 8.14
C ASN A 221 9.29 4.94 8.92
N LYS A 222 9.81 4.59 10.10
CA LYS A 222 10.73 5.46 10.83
C LYS A 222 11.99 5.66 9.99
N TYR A 223 12.39 6.90 9.75
CA TYR A 223 13.70 7.19 9.17
C TYR A 223 14.72 7.28 10.29
N GLU A 224 15.67 6.34 10.27
CA GLU A 224 16.87 6.42 11.08
C GLU A 224 18.01 6.73 10.10
N PRO A 225 18.58 7.94 10.13
CA PRO A 225 19.79 8.22 9.38
C PRO A 225 20.81 7.16 9.76
N ILE A 226 21.55 6.66 8.76
CA ILE A 226 22.72 5.83 9.06
C ILE A 226 23.61 6.70 9.93
N ARG A 227 23.66 6.41 11.23
CA ARG A 227 24.70 6.96 12.09
C ARG A 227 25.98 6.50 11.42
N GLY A 228 26.79 7.44 10.93
CA GLY A 228 28.10 7.10 10.39
C GLY A 228 28.75 6.15 11.39
N SER A 229 29.00 4.92 10.95
CA SER A 229 29.52 3.91 11.85
C SER A 229 30.83 4.44 12.40
N THR A 230 30.92 4.62 13.71
CA THR A 230 32.22 4.61 14.37
C THR A 230 32.90 3.29 14.02
N TYR A 231 34.21 3.33 13.84
CA TYR A 231 35.08 2.18 13.54
C TYR A 231 34.50 0.83 13.98
N ILE A 232 34.18 -0.03 13.00
CA ILE A 232 33.76 -1.40 13.28
C ILE A 232 35.02 -2.25 13.40
N ASN A 233 35.21 -2.89 14.56
CA ASN A 233 36.33 -3.81 14.75
C ASN A 233 36.23 -4.97 13.75
N LEU A 234 37.31 -5.21 13.00
CA LEU A 234 37.39 -6.38 12.13
C LEU A 234 37.30 -7.67 12.97
N PRO A 235 36.56 -8.68 12.49
CA PRO A 235 36.68 -10.03 13.02
C PRO A 235 38.14 -10.52 13.01
N ARG A 236 38.55 -11.21 14.08
CA ARG A 236 39.96 -11.58 14.36
C ARG A 236 40.63 -12.30 13.18
N PHE A 237 39.93 -13.20 12.51
CA PHE A 237 40.47 -13.98 11.37
C PHE A 237 40.82 -13.12 10.15
N ILE A 238 40.20 -11.95 10.00
CA ILE A 238 40.50 -10.98 8.92
C ILE A 238 41.64 -10.07 9.35
N ALA A 239 41.60 -9.57 10.59
CA ALA A 239 42.65 -8.73 11.15
C ALA A 239 44.02 -9.42 11.15
N LEU A 240 44.06 -10.72 11.44
CA LEU A 240 45.29 -11.51 11.45
C LEU A 240 45.92 -11.68 10.07
N LYS A 241 45.12 -11.69 9.01
CA LYS A 241 45.61 -11.85 7.64
C LYS A 241 46.27 -10.60 7.08
N LYS A 242 46.09 -9.43 7.73
CA LYS A 242 46.62 -8.11 7.33
C LYS A 242 46.37 -7.73 5.86
N ALA A 243 45.47 -8.43 5.16
CA ALA A 243 45.20 -8.26 3.74
C ALA A 243 44.21 -7.12 3.45
N VAL A 244 43.64 -6.52 4.49
CA VAL A 244 42.66 -5.44 4.40
C VAL A 244 42.97 -4.36 5.43
N VAL A 245 42.97 -3.11 4.97
CA VAL A 245 43.16 -1.93 5.81
C VAL A 245 41.83 -1.59 6.47
N ASN A 246 41.72 -1.74 7.79
CA ASN A 246 40.55 -1.27 8.55
C ASN A 246 40.71 0.21 8.87
N VAL A 247 40.25 1.07 7.97
CA VAL A 247 40.34 2.52 8.12
C VAL A 247 39.55 2.95 9.35
N LYS A 248 40.24 3.57 10.31
CA LYS A 248 39.61 4.23 11.47
C LYS A 248 39.12 5.60 11.02
N ASN A 249 37.81 5.80 11.03
CA ASN A 249 37.25 7.15 10.91
C ASN A 249 37.52 7.88 12.24
N ASN A 250 38.53 8.75 12.27
CA ASN A 250 38.84 9.65 13.39
C ASN A 250 38.27 11.06 13.14
N ASP A 251 37.25 11.20 12.30
CA ASP A 251 36.77 12.49 11.86
C ASP A 251 35.80 13.10 12.87
N GLU A 252 36.25 14.13 13.59
CA GLU A 252 35.38 15.09 14.28
C GLU A 252 34.58 15.98 13.30
N PHE A 253 34.86 15.89 12.01
CA PHE A 253 34.18 16.65 10.97
C PHE A 253 33.34 15.74 10.09
N ALA A 254 32.08 15.55 10.49
CA ALA A 254 31.05 14.92 9.68
C ALA A 254 30.85 15.70 8.37
N PHE A 255 31.41 15.20 7.27
CA PHE A 255 31.06 15.66 5.93
C PHE A 255 29.68 15.11 5.55
N PHE A 256 28.64 15.92 5.71
CA PHE A 256 27.41 15.77 4.95
C PHE A 256 27.56 16.56 3.65
N GLY A 257 27.65 15.85 2.53
CA GLY A 257 27.62 16.44 1.20
C GLY A 257 26.29 17.17 0.96
N ARG A 258 26.41 18.39 0.43
CA ARG A 258 25.32 19.29 0.03
C ARG A 258 24.46 18.72 -1.09
#